data_AF-A0A9X3CJB1-F1
#
_entry.id   AF-A0A9X3CJB1-F1
#
_cell.length_a   1.000
_cell.length_b   1.000
_cell.length_c   1.000
_cell.angle_alpha   90.00
_cell.angle_beta   90.00
_cell.angle_gamma   90.00
#
_symmetry.space_group_name_H-M   'P 1'
#
loop_
_entity.id
_entity.type
_entity.pdbx_description
1 polymer ?
#
loop_
_entity_poly.entity_id
_entity_poly.type
_entity_poly.pdbx_seq_one_letter_code
_entity_poly.pdbx_strand_id
1 'polypeptide(L)'
;MKYLNALKTNRMKRQQGIAAVWMAFTLVPILGVTFWAVEGTRYIQETNRLRDAAKAASIAETIEDKRDSYGVDEQRISDAYIHDYVRNIQVSNVAVEWVHQPQTDTQDEYIEYSVNATTTHNSWFASNLIPSFDTTEDLNGIGVAKKYPIILGDKNIDIVFVSDFSGSMSWQWGSNSSCTSSNCKIADLKVAVKAIADKLLCSDVSVDAVTGEDVCNDDDQGGLSSKLDNRIAIVPFNIRTRETNNSGTEFAVSQLRYRDDVSTSDSERSYEQVNWNKWRKYSSEDIYDCADDQSDCPNQRSGERKQAQRLVSIFDIDDDDDRSYHADVYDYVNFSLTVNEMFDSTFPSLKTKYRVSENELYRGYGSSSDGQFFNIDLTSNRDDIDQIDDMFASGSTAAFQGMLRGFQHLAAGKPDTTDENELATYDEKIKMVIVLSDGVESPNNGILSALVTEGMCDKAREEIPGLYIAVIGIDFQASEQSGFQDCVIDVDEDIIDVTDTDDFIEVLEELIKKGSRGTGVTRLYG
;
A
#
# COMPACT_ATOMS: atom_id res chain seq x y z
N MET A 1 25.29 -115.79 1.62
CA MET A 1 24.28 -115.89 0.54
C MET A 1 22.93 -115.50 1.11
N LYS A 2 22.55 -114.22 0.98
CA LYS A 2 21.49 -113.69 0.09
C LYS A 2 20.08 -114.25 0.36
N TYR A 3 19.22 -113.43 0.96
CA TYR A 3 17.89 -113.10 0.42
C TYR A 3 17.45 -111.70 0.90
N LEU A 4 17.08 -110.88 -0.08
CA LEU A 4 16.42 -109.57 0.00
C LEU A 4 14.91 -109.73 0.23
N ASN A 5 14.27 -108.74 0.86
CA ASN A 5 12.89 -108.24 0.63
C ASN A 5 12.55 -107.21 1.74
N ALA A 6 11.86 -106.09 1.54
CA ALA A 6 11.41 -105.36 0.37
C ALA A 6 11.04 -103.94 0.86
N LEU A 7 11.50 -102.90 0.16
CA LEU A 7 11.15 -101.50 0.45
C LEU A 7 9.71 -101.23 0.00
N LYS A 8 8.88 -100.76 0.94
CA LYS A 8 7.49 -100.33 0.72
C LYS A 8 7.50 -98.92 0.13
N THR A 9 7.19 -98.79 -1.16
CA THR A 9 7.01 -97.50 -1.84
C THR A 9 5.58 -97.01 -1.69
N ASN A 10 5.41 -95.85 -1.04
CA ASN A 10 4.13 -95.14 -0.95
C ASN A 10 3.88 -94.39 -2.27
N ARG A 11 2.78 -94.71 -2.95
CA ARG A 11 2.32 -94.03 -4.17
C ARG A 11 1.67 -92.70 -3.79
N MET A 12 2.31 -91.57 -4.10
CA MET A 12 1.63 -90.26 -4.09
C MET A 12 0.58 -90.21 -5.20
N LYS A 13 -0.71 -90.16 -4.85
CA LYS A 13 -1.79 -89.82 -5.79
C LYS A 13 -1.76 -88.32 -6.07
N ARG A 14 -1.49 -87.93 -7.30
CA ARG A 14 -1.55 -86.54 -7.80
C ARG A 14 -3.02 -86.07 -7.87
N GLN A 15 -3.45 -85.24 -6.92
CA GLN A 15 -4.67 -84.42 -7.03
C GLN A 15 -4.30 -83.06 -7.64
N GLN A 16 -4.02 -83.02 -8.95
CA GLN A 16 -3.58 -81.79 -9.62
C GLN A 16 -4.74 -80.88 -10.07
N GLY A 17 -5.98 -81.39 -10.17
CA GLY A 17 -7.13 -80.61 -10.68
C GLY A 17 -7.86 -79.77 -9.61
N ILE A 18 -8.19 -80.38 -8.46
CA ILE A 18 -8.95 -79.70 -7.40
C ILE A 18 -8.13 -78.59 -6.74
N ALA A 19 -6.82 -78.81 -6.57
CA ALA A 19 -5.91 -77.81 -6.02
C ALA A 19 -5.79 -76.58 -6.94
N ALA A 20 -5.79 -76.77 -8.27
CA ALA A 20 -5.73 -75.67 -9.22
C ALA A 20 -7.03 -74.84 -9.24
N VAL A 21 -8.18 -75.49 -9.13
CA VAL A 21 -9.48 -74.81 -9.03
C VAL A 21 -9.58 -74.02 -7.71
N TRP A 22 -9.22 -74.63 -6.58
CA TRP A 22 -9.16 -73.93 -5.30
C TRP A 22 -8.18 -72.76 -5.32
N MET A 23 -7.01 -72.94 -5.92
CA MET A 23 -6.04 -71.86 -6.09
C MET A 23 -6.61 -70.72 -6.92
N ALA A 24 -7.32 -70.99 -8.02
CA ALA A 24 -7.97 -69.94 -8.82
C ALA A 24 -9.04 -69.19 -8.01
N PHE A 25 -9.87 -69.90 -7.24
CA PHE A 25 -10.92 -69.29 -6.41
C PHE A 25 -10.39 -68.50 -5.21
N THR A 26 -9.23 -68.85 -4.65
CA THR A 26 -8.65 -68.11 -3.51
C THR A 26 -7.71 -66.99 -3.97
N LEU A 27 -7.04 -67.16 -5.10
CA LEU A 27 -6.06 -66.19 -5.59
C LEU A 27 -6.72 -64.90 -6.09
N VAL A 28 -7.90 -64.99 -6.73
CA VAL A 28 -8.66 -63.80 -7.16
C VAL A 28 -9.00 -62.87 -5.98
N PRO A 29 -9.63 -63.32 -4.88
CA PRO A 29 -9.93 -62.44 -3.74
C PRO A 29 -8.66 -61.97 -3.01
N ILE A 30 -7.60 -62.79 -2.91
CA ILE A 30 -6.33 -62.36 -2.31
C ILE A 30 -5.73 -61.21 -3.13
N LEU A 31 -5.67 -61.37 -4.46
CA LEU A 31 -5.15 -60.32 -5.34
C LEU A 31 -6.01 -59.07 -5.31
N GLY A 32 -7.34 -59.21 -5.31
CA GLY A 32 -8.25 -58.07 -5.18
C GLY A 32 -8.01 -57.27 -3.91
N VAL A 33 -7.87 -57.94 -2.76
CA VAL A 33 -7.54 -57.26 -1.49
C VAL A 33 -6.16 -56.59 -1.55
N THR A 34 -5.16 -57.20 -2.18
CA THR A 34 -3.85 -56.56 -2.33
C THR A 34 -3.89 -55.35 -3.25
N PHE A 35 -4.64 -55.40 -4.35
CA PHE A 35 -4.80 -54.27 -5.27
C PHE A 35 -5.52 -53.12 -4.57
N TRP A 36 -6.61 -53.42 -3.86
CA TRP A 36 -7.31 -52.43 -3.04
C TRP A 36 -6.43 -51.83 -1.94
N ALA A 37 -5.64 -52.65 -1.25
CA ALA A 37 -4.76 -52.15 -0.20
C ALA A 37 -3.69 -51.21 -0.76
N VAL A 38 -3.03 -51.58 -1.86
CA VAL A 38 -1.97 -50.78 -2.47
C VAL A 38 -2.52 -49.50 -3.11
N GLU A 39 -3.57 -49.58 -3.91
CA GLU A 39 -4.16 -48.39 -4.54
C GLU A 39 -4.93 -47.53 -3.56
N GLY A 40 -5.70 -48.13 -2.66
CA GLY A 40 -6.42 -47.38 -1.63
C GLY A 40 -5.47 -46.59 -0.74
N THR A 41 -4.33 -47.19 -0.34
CA THR A 41 -3.32 -46.43 0.44
C THR A 41 -2.67 -45.31 -0.36
N ARG A 42 -2.40 -45.51 -1.65
CA ARG A 42 -1.92 -44.45 -2.53
C ARG A 42 -2.95 -43.32 -2.66
N TYR A 43 -4.20 -43.61 -2.98
CA TYR A 43 -5.23 -42.59 -3.14
C TYR A 43 -5.49 -41.80 -1.86
N ILE A 44 -5.44 -42.46 -0.69
CA ILE A 44 -5.50 -41.75 0.61
C ILE A 44 -4.31 -40.78 0.76
N GLN A 45 -3.09 -41.20 0.41
CA GLN A 45 -1.91 -40.34 0.50
C GLN A 45 -2.01 -39.14 -0.45
N GLU A 46 -2.43 -39.35 -1.70
CA GLU A 46 -2.56 -38.26 -2.67
C GLU A 46 -3.71 -37.32 -2.32
N THR A 47 -4.83 -37.85 -1.80
CA THR A 47 -5.93 -37.01 -1.30
C THR A 47 -5.48 -36.15 -0.13
N ASN A 48 -4.69 -36.69 0.80
CA ASN A 48 -4.16 -35.91 1.93
C ASN A 48 -3.22 -34.80 1.46
N ARG A 49 -2.32 -35.08 0.52
CA ARG A 49 -1.45 -34.06 -0.09
C ARG A 49 -2.24 -32.97 -0.79
N LEU A 50 -3.27 -33.34 -1.55
CA LEU A 50 -4.14 -32.39 -2.23
C LEU A 50 -4.90 -31.51 -1.24
N ARG A 51 -5.37 -32.07 -0.11
CA ARG A 51 -6.00 -31.29 0.97
C ARG A 51 -5.01 -30.35 1.66
N ASP A 52 -3.79 -30.80 1.91
CA ASP A 52 -2.75 -29.93 2.49
C ASP A 52 -2.38 -28.79 1.53
N ALA A 53 -2.32 -29.08 0.23
CA ALA A 53 -2.11 -28.08 -0.82
C ALA A 53 -3.25 -27.06 -0.87
N ALA A 54 -4.51 -27.53 -0.89
CA ALA A 54 -5.68 -26.66 -0.88
C ALA A 54 -5.74 -25.78 0.38
N LYS A 55 -5.34 -26.30 1.54
CA LYS A 55 -5.21 -25.52 2.78
C LYS A 55 -4.12 -24.44 2.68
N ALA A 56 -2.94 -24.80 2.20
CA ALA A 56 -1.85 -23.84 2.00
C ALA A 56 -2.24 -22.73 1.02
N ALA A 57 -2.89 -23.10 -0.10
CA ALA A 57 -3.46 -22.18 -1.06
C ALA A 57 -4.48 -21.24 -0.39
N SER A 58 -5.47 -21.78 0.33
CA SER A 58 -6.49 -20.95 1.00
C SER A 58 -5.89 -19.95 2.01
N ILE A 59 -4.81 -20.31 2.70
CA ILE A 59 -4.09 -19.34 3.56
C ILE A 59 -3.41 -18.26 2.71
N ALA A 60 -2.72 -18.65 1.63
CA ALA A 60 -2.05 -17.69 0.76
C ALA A 60 -3.06 -16.68 0.18
N GLU A 61 -4.23 -17.16 -0.26
CA GLU A 61 -5.33 -16.28 -0.72
C GLU A 61 -5.76 -15.29 0.36
N THR A 62 -5.92 -15.74 1.62
CA THR A 62 -6.29 -14.82 2.72
C THR A 62 -5.20 -13.77 3.05
N ILE A 63 -3.93 -14.07 2.75
CA ILE A 63 -2.82 -13.16 3.01
C ILE A 63 -2.73 -12.11 1.89
N GLU A 64 -2.87 -12.55 0.63
CA GLU A 64 -2.75 -11.66 -0.52
C GLU A 64 -4.00 -10.79 -0.70
N ASP A 65 -5.20 -11.34 -0.46
CA ASP A 65 -6.49 -10.62 -0.33
C ASP A 65 -6.70 -9.52 -1.41
N LYS A 66 -6.34 -9.81 -2.65
CA LYS A 66 -6.52 -8.90 -3.80
C LYS A 66 -7.89 -9.11 -4.41
N ARG A 67 -8.76 -8.11 -4.27
CA ARG A 67 -10.19 -8.15 -4.68
C ARG A 67 -10.42 -7.87 -6.17
N ASP A 68 -9.51 -7.16 -6.83
CA ASP A 68 -9.74 -6.56 -8.16
C ASP A 68 -9.14 -7.34 -9.35
N SER A 69 -8.58 -8.54 -9.12
CA SER A 69 -8.16 -9.44 -10.19
C SER A 69 -9.01 -10.70 -10.28
N TYR A 70 -10.32 -10.53 -10.05
CA TYR A 70 -11.31 -11.59 -10.06
C TYR A 70 -11.20 -12.44 -11.33
N GLY A 71 -10.56 -13.61 -11.18
CA GLY A 71 -10.54 -14.68 -12.16
C GLY A 71 -9.21 -14.96 -12.87
N VAL A 72 -8.12 -14.20 -12.64
CA VAL A 72 -6.81 -14.50 -13.28
C VAL A 72 -5.67 -14.65 -12.29
N ASP A 73 -5.54 -13.76 -11.29
CA ASP A 73 -4.41 -13.82 -10.35
C ASP A 73 -4.71 -14.69 -9.11
N GLU A 74 -5.93 -14.72 -8.56
CA GLU A 74 -6.25 -15.60 -7.42
C GLU A 74 -6.17 -17.08 -7.84
N GLN A 75 -6.66 -17.40 -9.04
CA GLN A 75 -6.45 -18.72 -9.61
C GLN A 75 -4.95 -19.01 -9.79
N ARG A 76 -4.11 -18.04 -10.14
CA ARG A 76 -2.68 -18.28 -10.35
C ARG A 76 -1.96 -18.70 -9.07
N ILE A 77 -2.28 -18.12 -7.92
CA ILE A 77 -1.64 -18.47 -6.64
C ILE A 77 -2.09 -19.85 -6.19
N SER A 78 -3.40 -20.07 -6.11
CA SER A 78 -3.97 -21.38 -5.78
C SER A 78 -3.49 -22.48 -6.71
N ASP A 79 -3.47 -22.22 -8.03
CA ASP A 79 -3.02 -23.18 -9.03
C ASP A 79 -1.51 -23.45 -8.90
N ALA A 80 -0.69 -22.44 -8.62
CA ALA A 80 0.74 -22.62 -8.36
C ALA A 80 1.01 -23.48 -7.11
N TYR A 81 0.30 -23.23 -6.00
CA TYR A 81 0.43 -24.02 -4.77
C TYR A 81 0.02 -25.48 -4.99
N ILE A 82 -1.10 -25.71 -5.69
CA ILE A 82 -1.57 -27.07 -5.99
C ILE A 82 -0.60 -27.82 -6.90
N HIS A 83 -0.08 -27.16 -7.94
CA HIS A 83 0.89 -27.78 -8.86
C HIS A 83 2.24 -28.09 -8.21
N ASP A 84 2.71 -27.29 -7.25
CA ASP A 84 3.96 -27.59 -6.55
C ASP A 84 3.84 -28.77 -5.58
N TYR A 85 2.70 -28.88 -4.87
CA TYR A 85 2.41 -29.98 -3.94
C TYR A 85 2.07 -31.29 -4.65
N VAL A 86 1.33 -31.24 -5.77
CA VAL A 86 0.79 -32.42 -6.47
C VAL A 86 1.48 -32.59 -7.82
N ARG A 87 2.74 -33.04 -7.78
CA ARG A 87 3.59 -33.17 -8.96
C ARG A 87 3.22 -34.38 -9.84
N ASN A 88 3.31 -34.20 -11.16
CA ASN A 88 3.11 -35.25 -12.19
C ASN A 88 1.69 -35.85 -12.25
N ILE A 89 0.68 -35.12 -11.78
CA ILE A 89 -0.73 -35.52 -11.84
C ILE A 89 -1.49 -34.44 -12.61
N GLN A 90 -2.49 -34.83 -13.37
CA GLN A 90 -3.33 -33.87 -14.09
C GLN A 90 -4.27 -33.20 -13.08
N VAL A 91 -4.04 -31.91 -12.82
CA VAL A 91 -4.99 -31.04 -12.13
C VAL A 91 -6.12 -30.77 -13.11
N SER A 92 -7.34 -31.19 -12.76
CA SER A 92 -8.50 -31.10 -13.65
C SER A 92 -9.28 -29.81 -13.44
N ASN A 93 -9.33 -29.32 -12.21
CA ASN A 93 -9.99 -28.08 -11.85
C ASN A 93 -9.45 -27.52 -10.53
N VAL A 94 -9.30 -26.21 -10.46
CA VAL A 94 -9.07 -25.44 -9.23
C VAL A 94 -10.10 -24.33 -9.21
N ALA A 95 -10.97 -24.34 -8.21
CA ALA A 95 -11.98 -23.31 -7.99
C ALA A 95 -11.72 -22.63 -6.65
N VAL A 96 -11.79 -21.31 -6.64
CA VAL A 96 -11.68 -20.48 -5.43
C VAL A 96 -13.03 -19.80 -5.22
N GLU A 97 -13.60 -19.96 -4.03
CA GLU A 97 -14.82 -19.28 -3.61
C GLU A 97 -14.46 -18.29 -2.48
N TRP A 98 -15.02 -17.08 -2.57
CA TRP A 98 -14.82 -16.01 -1.60
C TRP A 98 -16.13 -15.62 -0.94
N VAL A 99 -16.09 -15.43 0.38
CA VAL A 99 -17.24 -14.96 1.17
C VAL A 99 -16.76 -13.93 2.19
N HIS A 100 -17.32 -12.72 2.13
CA HIS A 100 -17.18 -11.73 3.20
C HIS A 100 -18.42 -11.71 4.07
N GLN A 101 -18.19 -11.75 5.38
CA GLN A 101 -19.23 -11.55 6.36
C GLN A 101 -18.91 -10.30 7.20
N PRO A 102 -19.71 -9.22 7.09
CA PRO A 102 -19.48 -8.00 7.85
C PRO A 102 -19.74 -8.21 9.35
N GLN A 103 -19.12 -7.37 10.18
CA GLN A 103 -19.36 -7.35 11.62
C GLN A 103 -20.84 -7.04 11.92
N THR A 104 -21.44 -7.79 12.83
CA THR A 104 -22.76 -7.48 13.40
C THR A 104 -22.68 -7.55 14.93
N ASP A 105 -23.68 -7.03 15.65
CA ASP A 105 -23.75 -7.09 17.13
C ASP A 105 -23.58 -8.51 17.73
N THR A 106 -23.68 -9.55 16.91
CA THR A 106 -23.64 -10.96 17.33
C THR A 106 -22.57 -11.81 16.66
N GLN A 107 -21.88 -11.29 15.64
CA GLN A 107 -20.92 -12.07 14.85
C GLN A 107 -19.73 -11.22 14.41
N ASP A 108 -18.53 -11.76 14.62
CA ASP A 108 -17.27 -11.15 14.21
C ASP A 108 -17.16 -11.10 12.69
N GLU A 109 -16.53 -10.05 12.18
CA GLU A 109 -16.19 -9.94 10.75
C GLU A 109 -15.20 -11.05 10.37
N TYR A 110 -15.40 -11.66 9.20
CA TYR A 110 -14.37 -12.52 8.60
C TYR A 110 -14.45 -12.52 7.08
N ILE A 111 -13.31 -12.78 6.47
CA ILE A 111 -13.16 -13.04 5.05
C ILE A 111 -12.79 -14.52 4.91
N GLU A 112 -13.59 -15.29 4.16
CA GLU A 112 -13.38 -16.71 3.92
C GLU A 112 -12.97 -16.97 2.47
N TYR A 113 -11.89 -17.72 2.31
CA TYR A 113 -11.48 -18.30 1.03
C TYR A 113 -11.58 -19.82 1.10
N SER A 114 -12.29 -20.40 0.14
CA SER A 114 -12.47 -21.84 -0.01
C SER A 114 -11.84 -22.29 -1.33
N VAL A 115 -10.77 -23.08 -1.25
CA VAL A 115 -10.07 -23.62 -2.42
C VAL A 115 -10.49 -25.08 -2.60
N ASN A 116 -11.12 -25.36 -3.74
CA ASN A 116 -11.54 -26.69 -4.14
C ASN A 116 -10.72 -27.15 -5.35
N ALA A 117 -9.98 -28.24 -5.17
CA ALA A 117 -9.10 -28.79 -6.17
C ALA A 117 -9.49 -30.24 -6.49
N THR A 118 -9.53 -30.56 -7.78
CA THR A 118 -9.73 -31.93 -8.27
C THR A 118 -8.53 -32.37 -9.08
N THR A 119 -8.07 -33.59 -8.83
CA THR A 119 -6.99 -34.23 -9.59
C THR A 119 -7.40 -35.61 -10.07
N THR A 120 -7.04 -35.95 -11.30
CA THR A 120 -7.39 -37.24 -11.91
C THR A 120 -6.21 -38.19 -11.89
N HIS A 121 -6.42 -39.40 -11.36
CA HIS A 121 -5.39 -40.43 -11.18
C HIS A 121 -5.68 -41.67 -12.00
N ASN A 122 -4.68 -42.16 -12.74
CA ASN A 122 -4.78 -43.46 -13.39
C ASN A 122 -4.55 -44.59 -12.38
N SER A 123 -5.41 -45.61 -12.43
CA SER A 123 -5.22 -46.86 -11.67
C SER A 123 -4.06 -47.67 -12.26
N TRP A 124 -3.28 -48.31 -11.39
CA TRP A 124 -2.19 -49.22 -11.73
C TRP A 124 -2.67 -50.66 -12.00
N PHE A 125 -3.80 -51.05 -11.41
CA PHE A 125 -4.29 -52.42 -11.37
C PHE A 125 -5.71 -52.60 -11.90
N ALA A 126 -6.28 -51.58 -12.57
CA ALA A 126 -7.60 -51.63 -13.18
C ALA A 126 -7.79 -52.92 -14.00
N SER A 127 -8.80 -53.71 -13.60
CA SER A 127 -9.05 -55.03 -14.16
C SER A 127 -10.53 -55.37 -14.16
N ASN A 128 -11.02 -55.90 -15.30
CA ASN A 128 -12.38 -56.43 -15.41
C ASN A 128 -12.53 -57.84 -14.77
N LEU A 129 -11.44 -58.46 -14.35
CA LEU A 129 -11.42 -59.85 -13.86
C LEU A 129 -11.17 -59.94 -12.34
N ILE A 130 -10.35 -59.05 -11.80
CA ILE A 130 -10.01 -58.99 -10.37
C ILE A 130 -10.65 -57.72 -9.81
N PRO A 131 -11.39 -57.78 -8.69
CA PRO A 131 -11.94 -56.59 -8.05
C PRO A 131 -10.84 -55.54 -7.82
N SER A 132 -11.02 -54.37 -8.43
CA SER A 132 -10.05 -53.25 -8.44
C SER A 132 -10.81 -51.93 -8.62
N PHE A 133 -10.10 -50.81 -8.55
CA PHE A 133 -10.65 -49.48 -8.83
C PHE A 133 -10.88 -49.27 -10.33
N ASP A 134 -11.60 -48.21 -10.68
CA ASP A 134 -11.83 -47.86 -12.08
C ASP A 134 -10.53 -47.42 -12.78
N THR A 135 -10.54 -47.29 -14.10
CA THR A 135 -9.34 -46.92 -14.88
C THR A 135 -8.77 -45.56 -14.47
N THR A 136 -9.66 -44.67 -14.04
CA THR A 136 -9.36 -43.31 -13.59
C THR A 136 -10.19 -43.01 -12.36
N GLU A 137 -9.58 -42.42 -11.35
CA GLU A 137 -10.22 -42.00 -10.10
C GLU A 137 -9.96 -40.51 -9.89
N ASP A 138 -11.02 -39.76 -9.60
CA ASP A 138 -10.93 -38.32 -9.29
C ASP A 138 -10.83 -38.12 -7.78
N LEU A 139 -9.77 -37.46 -7.36
CA LEU A 139 -9.53 -37.11 -5.95
C LEU A 139 -9.82 -35.63 -5.74
N ASN A 140 -10.64 -35.33 -4.74
CA ASN A 140 -11.01 -33.97 -4.37
C ASN A 140 -10.31 -33.55 -3.07
N GLY A 141 -9.77 -32.33 -3.05
CA GLY A 141 -9.23 -31.69 -1.86
C GLY A 141 -9.86 -30.32 -1.67
N ILE A 142 -10.29 -30.05 -0.44
CA ILE A 142 -10.88 -28.77 -0.05
C ILE A 142 -10.06 -28.22 1.12
N GLY A 143 -9.71 -26.94 1.02
CA GLY A 143 -9.12 -26.14 2.09
C GLY A 143 -9.92 -24.88 2.29
N VAL A 144 -10.28 -24.58 3.54
CA VAL A 144 -10.96 -23.34 3.91
C VAL A 144 -10.06 -22.56 4.85
N ALA A 145 -9.90 -21.28 4.59
CA ALA A 145 -9.23 -20.36 5.51
C ALA A 145 -10.12 -19.16 5.74
N LYS A 146 -10.20 -18.72 6.99
CA LYS A 146 -10.86 -17.47 7.36
C LYS A 146 -9.84 -16.50 7.91
N LYS A 147 -9.80 -15.29 7.36
CA LYS A 147 -9.11 -14.13 7.91
C LYS A 147 -10.07 -13.40 8.82
N TYR A 148 -9.67 -13.25 10.07
CA TYR A 148 -10.33 -12.35 11.00
C TYR A 148 -9.59 -11.02 10.96
N PRO A 149 -10.17 -9.96 10.37
CA PRO A 149 -9.54 -8.66 10.34
C PRO A 149 -9.31 -8.18 11.78
N ILE A 150 -8.16 -7.56 11.99
CA ILE A 150 -7.87 -6.93 13.27
C ILE A 150 -8.74 -5.69 13.36
N ILE A 151 -9.64 -5.70 14.34
CA ILE A 151 -10.44 -4.52 14.70
C ILE A 151 -9.49 -3.57 15.42
N LEU A 152 -9.63 -2.25 15.16
CA LEU A 152 -8.97 -1.15 15.89
C LEU A 152 -8.82 -1.50 17.37
N GLY A 153 -7.65 -2.00 17.75
CA GLY A 153 -7.62 -2.82 18.95
C GLY A 153 -6.40 -3.69 19.20
N ASP A 154 -6.07 -4.55 18.24
CA ASP A 154 -5.07 -5.59 18.53
C ASP A 154 -3.64 -5.20 18.12
N LYS A 155 -3.47 -4.08 17.40
CA LYS A 155 -2.20 -3.65 16.83
C LYS A 155 -2.02 -2.13 16.81
N ASN A 156 -0.78 -1.72 17.04
CA ASN A 156 -0.37 -0.32 17.03
C ASN A 156 -0.38 0.21 15.59
N ILE A 157 -0.67 1.50 15.44
CA ILE A 157 -0.93 2.14 14.14
C ILE A 157 0.00 3.33 13.94
N ASP A 158 0.58 3.43 12.74
CA ASP A 158 1.23 4.63 12.24
C ASP A 158 0.36 5.22 11.11
N ILE A 159 -0.16 6.43 11.30
CA ILE A 159 -0.99 7.13 10.31
C ILE A 159 -0.29 8.41 9.86
N VAL A 160 -0.24 8.65 8.57
CA VAL A 160 0.16 9.95 8.00
C VAL A 160 -1.02 10.59 7.31
N PHE A 161 -1.43 11.77 7.80
CA PHE A 161 -2.41 12.61 7.14
C PHE A 161 -1.70 13.51 6.13
N VAL A 162 -1.92 13.26 4.85
CA VAL A 162 -1.47 14.12 3.76
C VAL A 162 -2.59 15.12 3.49
N SER A 163 -2.45 16.32 4.04
CA SER A 163 -3.57 17.26 4.16
C SER A 163 -3.43 18.45 3.23
N ASP A 164 -4.49 18.75 2.49
CA ASP A 164 -4.55 19.90 1.60
C ASP A 164 -4.68 21.19 2.41
N PHE A 165 -3.74 22.11 2.19
CA PHE A 165 -3.68 23.44 2.76
C PHE A 165 -3.60 24.49 1.63
N SER A 166 -4.13 24.17 0.45
CA SER A 166 -4.31 25.10 -0.66
C SER A 166 -5.37 26.16 -0.35
N GLY A 167 -5.49 27.18 -1.20
CA GLY A 167 -6.41 28.30 -0.97
C GLY A 167 -7.90 27.91 -1.01
N SER A 168 -8.28 26.86 -1.73
CA SER A 168 -9.67 26.38 -1.80
C SER A 168 -10.17 25.86 -0.45
N MET A 169 -9.26 25.34 0.38
CA MET A 169 -9.57 24.88 1.74
C MET A 169 -10.01 26.02 2.69
N SER A 170 -9.80 27.28 2.29
CA SER A 170 -10.30 28.46 2.99
C SER A 170 -11.73 28.86 2.59
N TRP A 171 -12.43 28.01 1.85
CA TRP A 171 -13.81 28.23 1.42
C TRP A 171 -14.82 27.44 2.27
N GLN A 172 -16.08 27.81 2.14
CA GLN A 172 -17.21 27.08 2.70
C GLN A 172 -17.52 25.82 1.89
N TRP A 173 -18.09 24.81 2.52
CA TRP A 173 -18.62 23.62 1.82
C TRP A 173 -19.67 24.00 0.78
N GLY A 174 -19.59 23.39 -0.42
CA GLY A 174 -20.51 23.61 -1.53
C GLY A 174 -20.46 25.02 -2.15
N SER A 175 -19.40 25.80 -1.87
CA SER A 175 -19.31 27.21 -2.27
C SER A 175 -17.86 27.65 -2.48
N ASN A 176 -17.63 28.53 -3.46
CA ASN A 176 -16.32 29.15 -3.68
C ASN A 176 -16.14 30.45 -2.87
N SER A 177 -16.89 30.60 -1.77
CA SER A 177 -16.86 31.79 -0.93
C SER A 177 -15.93 31.59 0.26
N SER A 178 -15.03 32.55 0.48
CA SER A 178 -14.14 32.56 1.65
C SER A 178 -14.96 32.63 2.95
N CYS A 179 -14.51 31.87 3.94
CA CYS A 179 -15.11 31.78 5.27
C CYS A 179 -14.26 32.53 6.31
N THR A 180 -14.87 32.95 7.43
CA THR A 180 -14.20 33.79 8.43
C THR A 180 -13.71 33.07 9.69
N SER A 181 -14.05 31.80 9.92
CA SER A 181 -13.36 30.97 10.94
C SER A 181 -13.92 29.55 11.13
N SER A 182 -15.23 29.36 11.39
CA SER A 182 -15.75 28.10 11.94
C SER A 182 -16.42 27.15 10.94
N ASN A 183 -16.64 27.59 9.69
CA ASN A 183 -17.36 26.82 8.68
C ASN A 183 -16.50 26.64 7.42
N CYS A 184 -15.19 26.60 7.62
CA CYS A 184 -14.20 26.44 6.57
C CYS A 184 -13.84 24.97 6.44
N LYS A 185 -13.67 24.47 5.21
CA LYS A 185 -13.15 23.12 4.96
C LYS A 185 -11.89 22.82 5.80
N ILE A 186 -10.95 23.78 5.86
CA ILE A 186 -9.73 23.64 6.67
C ILE A 186 -9.99 23.56 8.17
N ALA A 187 -11.01 24.25 8.68
CA ALA A 187 -11.35 24.20 10.11
C ALA A 187 -11.92 22.83 10.47
N ASP A 188 -12.79 22.29 9.62
CA ASP A 188 -13.39 20.96 9.81
C ASP A 188 -12.35 19.84 9.65
N LEU A 189 -11.42 19.99 8.70
CA LEU A 189 -10.28 19.08 8.56
C LEU A 189 -9.46 19.00 9.85
N LYS A 190 -9.12 20.16 10.44
CA LYS A 190 -8.38 20.20 11.71
C LYS A 190 -9.14 19.55 12.85
N VAL A 191 -10.44 19.83 12.96
CA VAL A 191 -11.29 19.23 13.99
C VAL A 191 -11.31 17.70 13.86
N ALA A 192 -11.44 17.17 12.65
CA ALA A 192 -11.44 15.73 12.43
C ALA A 192 -10.10 15.06 12.71
N VAL A 193 -8.99 15.65 12.25
CA VAL A 193 -7.64 15.14 12.56
C VAL A 193 -7.43 15.09 14.08
N LYS A 194 -7.86 16.13 14.80
CA LYS A 194 -7.79 16.16 16.27
C LYS A 194 -8.69 15.12 16.92
N ALA A 195 -9.92 14.94 16.44
CA ALA A 195 -10.85 13.93 16.95
C ALA A 195 -10.29 12.51 16.79
N ILE A 196 -9.61 12.22 15.67
CA ILE A 196 -8.90 10.95 15.48
C ILE A 196 -7.68 10.86 16.39
N ALA A 197 -6.90 11.93 16.54
CA ALA A 197 -5.78 11.95 17.46
C ALA A 197 -6.20 11.69 18.91
N ASP A 198 -7.32 12.26 19.37
CA ASP A 198 -7.89 12.01 20.69
C ASP A 198 -8.30 10.53 20.89
N LYS A 199 -8.72 9.87 19.80
CA LYS A 199 -9.09 8.44 19.83
C LYS A 199 -7.86 7.53 19.85
N LEU A 200 -6.85 7.84 19.04
CA LEU A 200 -5.71 6.96 18.80
C LEU A 200 -4.52 7.20 19.74
N LEU A 201 -4.26 8.44 20.14
CA LEU A 201 -3.13 8.81 20.98
C LEU A 201 -3.57 8.90 22.45
N CYS A 202 -2.59 8.76 23.35
CA CYS A 202 -2.83 8.93 24.78
C CYS A 202 -2.87 10.42 25.13
N SER A 203 -3.90 10.84 25.88
CA SER A 203 -4.03 12.25 26.31
C SER A 203 -3.34 12.51 27.65
N ASP A 204 -3.35 11.56 28.57
CA ASP A 204 -2.67 11.66 29.87
C ASP A 204 -1.64 10.53 30.04
N VAL A 205 -0.36 10.90 29.95
CA VAL A 205 0.77 9.98 30.15
C VAL A 205 1.40 10.23 31.51
N SER A 206 1.51 9.17 32.32
CA SER A 206 2.29 9.19 33.56
C SER A 206 3.38 8.13 33.54
N VAL A 207 4.43 8.35 34.33
CA VAL A 207 5.53 7.38 34.47
C VAL A 207 5.23 6.46 35.65
N ASP A 208 5.22 5.15 35.43
CA ASP A 208 5.12 4.17 36.50
C ASP A 208 6.33 4.32 37.45
N ALA A 209 6.05 4.53 38.74
CA ALA A 209 7.09 4.80 39.73
C ALA A 209 7.99 3.58 40.06
N VAL A 210 7.62 2.38 39.61
CA VAL A 210 8.30 1.11 39.86
C VAL A 210 9.09 0.66 38.62
N THR A 211 8.48 0.66 37.44
CA THR A 211 9.13 0.23 36.20
C THR A 211 9.85 1.37 35.49
N GLY A 212 9.42 2.62 35.71
CA GLY A 212 9.91 3.79 34.98
C GLY A 212 9.39 3.89 33.55
N GLU A 213 8.36 3.11 33.20
CA GLU A 213 7.74 3.10 31.87
C GLU A 213 6.55 4.06 31.80
N ASP A 214 6.27 4.56 30.60
CA ASP A 214 5.12 5.41 30.35
C ASP A 214 3.83 4.58 30.42
N VAL A 215 2.80 5.14 31.05
CA VAL A 215 1.48 4.54 31.27
C VAL A 215 0.42 5.54 30.84
N CYS A 216 -0.50 5.09 29.99
CA CYS A 216 -1.64 5.87 29.58
C CYS A 216 -2.74 5.83 30.65
N ASN A 217 -3.18 6.99 31.13
CA ASN A 217 -4.17 7.15 32.19
C ASN A 217 -5.60 7.39 31.68
N ASP A 218 -5.80 7.44 30.36
CA ASP A 218 -7.13 7.70 29.79
C ASP A 218 -8.14 6.63 30.24
N ASP A 219 -9.32 7.06 30.71
CA ASP A 219 -10.40 6.18 31.19
C ASP A 219 -10.97 5.28 30.07
N ASP A 220 -10.90 5.76 28.82
CA ASP A 220 -11.32 5.03 27.61
C ASP A 220 -10.12 4.30 26.96
N GLN A 221 -9.61 3.25 27.63
CA GLN A 221 -8.75 2.23 27.02
C GLN A 221 -9.56 1.21 26.19
N GLY A 222 -10.68 1.65 25.61
CA GLY A 222 -11.62 0.80 24.89
C GLY A 222 -10.99 0.22 23.64
N GLY A 223 -10.52 -1.02 23.71
CA GLY A 223 -10.15 -1.84 22.56
C GLY A 223 -8.71 -1.65 22.08
N LEU A 224 -8.23 -0.42 21.88
CA LEU A 224 -6.94 -0.10 21.23
C LEU A 224 -5.71 -0.62 22.00
N SER A 225 -4.83 -1.34 21.31
CA SER A 225 -3.51 -1.71 21.80
C SER A 225 -2.77 -0.44 22.17
N SER A 226 -2.00 -0.50 23.27
CA SER A 226 -1.20 0.57 23.87
C SER A 226 -1.24 1.89 23.08
N LYS A 227 -2.17 2.81 23.41
CA LYS A 227 -2.27 4.13 22.77
C LYS A 227 -0.93 4.89 22.74
N LEU A 228 -0.01 4.53 23.64
CA LEU A 228 1.35 5.06 23.74
C LEU A 228 2.22 4.78 22.51
N ASP A 229 1.94 3.69 21.80
CA ASP A 229 2.74 3.23 20.67
C ASP A 229 2.16 3.60 19.30
N ASN A 230 0.96 4.18 19.30
CA ASN A 230 0.35 4.74 18.10
C ASN A 230 1.06 6.05 17.75
N ARG A 231 1.26 6.29 16.45
CA ARG A 231 1.90 7.51 15.96
C ARG A 231 1.08 8.12 14.86
N ILE A 232 0.98 9.44 14.90
CA ILE A 232 0.34 10.23 13.85
C ILE A 232 1.36 11.21 13.32
N ALA A 233 1.39 11.39 12.01
CA ALA A 233 2.10 12.47 11.33
C ALA A 233 1.12 13.29 10.50
N ILE A 234 1.47 14.55 10.26
CA ILE A 234 0.68 15.47 9.45
C ILE A 234 1.63 16.08 8.44
N VAL A 235 1.30 15.94 7.16
CA VAL A 235 2.06 16.46 6.03
C VAL A 235 1.15 17.40 5.24
N PRO A 236 1.13 18.69 5.61
CA PRO A 236 0.39 19.70 4.86
C PRO A 236 1.04 19.95 3.50
N PHE A 237 0.22 20.14 2.47
CA PHE A 237 0.70 20.52 1.15
C PHE A 237 -0.14 21.64 0.54
N ASN A 238 0.45 22.36 -0.40
CA ASN A 238 -0.26 23.19 -1.36
C ASN A 238 0.29 22.87 -2.76
N ILE A 239 0.87 23.82 -3.49
CA ILE A 239 1.66 23.53 -4.69
C ILE A 239 2.98 22.82 -4.37
N ARG A 240 3.51 22.97 -3.14
CA ARG A 240 4.74 22.36 -2.62
C ARG A 240 4.63 22.10 -1.12
N THR A 241 5.48 21.25 -0.55
CA THR A 241 5.57 21.14 0.92
C THR A 241 6.47 22.23 1.49
N ARG A 242 6.35 22.50 2.79
CA ARG A 242 7.16 23.49 3.48
C ARG A 242 8.16 22.79 4.40
N GLU A 243 9.42 23.19 4.30
CA GLU A 243 10.50 22.70 5.16
C GLU A 243 11.20 23.88 5.84
N THR A 244 11.47 23.72 7.13
CA THR A 244 12.13 24.74 7.96
C THR A 244 13.58 24.35 8.19
N ASN A 245 14.50 25.29 7.97
CA ASN A 245 15.91 25.06 8.30
C ASN A 245 16.19 25.29 9.80
N ASN A 246 17.39 24.91 10.25
CA ASN A 246 17.83 25.13 11.65
C ASN A 246 17.83 26.60 12.11
N SER A 247 17.69 27.56 11.19
CA SER A 247 17.61 28.99 11.48
C SER A 247 16.15 29.51 11.54
N GLY A 248 15.15 28.63 11.46
CA GLY A 248 13.74 28.99 11.47
C GLY A 248 13.23 29.60 10.15
N THR A 249 13.99 29.47 9.05
CA THR A 249 13.56 29.96 7.73
C THR A 249 12.81 28.87 6.98
N GLU A 250 11.64 29.21 6.45
CA GLU A 250 10.80 28.33 5.65
C GLU A 250 11.15 28.36 4.16
N PHE A 251 11.08 27.18 3.54
CA PHE A 251 11.27 26.97 2.12
C PHE A 251 10.10 26.19 1.54
N ALA A 252 9.63 26.59 0.37
CA ALA A 252 8.81 25.74 -0.48
C ALA A 252 9.73 24.73 -1.18
N VAL A 253 9.44 23.44 -1.01
CA VAL A 253 10.28 22.33 -1.47
C VAL A 253 9.50 21.43 -2.42
N SER A 254 10.15 21.06 -3.52
CA SER A 254 9.62 20.08 -4.47
C SER A 254 10.31 18.75 -4.22
N GLN A 255 9.54 17.68 -4.06
CA GLN A 255 10.05 16.32 -3.94
C GLN A 255 10.36 15.68 -5.31
N LEU A 256 10.13 16.40 -6.40
CA LEU A 256 10.38 15.93 -7.75
C LEU A 256 11.87 15.96 -8.10
N ARG A 257 12.25 15.03 -8.97
CA ARG A 257 13.52 15.05 -9.72
C ARG A 257 13.26 15.47 -11.16
N TYR A 258 14.26 16.11 -11.77
CA TYR A 258 14.08 16.74 -13.08
C TYR A 258 15.04 16.21 -14.12
N ARG A 259 14.58 16.26 -15.36
CA ARG A 259 15.35 15.90 -16.55
C ARG A 259 16.45 16.91 -16.83
N ASP A 260 17.57 16.43 -17.33
CA ASP A 260 18.70 17.24 -17.80
C ASP A 260 18.84 17.24 -19.33
N ASP A 261 18.00 16.50 -20.04
CA ASP A 261 18.00 16.32 -21.50
C ASP A 261 16.96 17.18 -22.24
N VAL A 262 16.13 17.94 -21.51
CA VAL A 262 15.10 18.82 -22.09
C VAL A 262 15.68 20.18 -22.45
N SER A 263 15.38 20.66 -23.67
CA SER A 263 15.78 21.99 -24.17
C SER A 263 17.25 22.33 -23.91
N THR A 264 18.15 21.36 -24.15
CA THR A 264 19.60 21.51 -23.89
C THR A 264 20.28 22.53 -24.79
N SER A 265 19.66 22.89 -25.92
CA SER A 265 20.08 23.99 -26.79
C SER A 265 19.93 25.36 -26.15
N ASP A 266 18.97 25.53 -25.25
CA ASP A 266 18.55 26.83 -24.75
C ASP A 266 19.45 27.27 -23.59
N SER A 267 19.94 26.31 -22.80
CA SER A 267 20.92 26.54 -21.76
C SER A 267 21.69 25.28 -21.39
N GLU A 268 23.00 25.43 -21.15
CA GLU A 268 23.86 24.40 -20.58
C GLU A 268 23.52 24.04 -19.12
N ARG A 269 22.66 24.81 -18.44
CA ARG A 269 22.21 24.53 -17.07
C ARG A 269 20.99 23.63 -17.10
N SER A 270 20.96 22.58 -16.30
CA SER A 270 19.73 21.79 -16.06
C SER A 270 18.80 22.47 -15.04
N TYR A 271 17.58 21.96 -14.92
CA TYR A 271 16.55 22.45 -14.00
C TYR A 271 17.03 22.53 -12.54
N GLU A 272 17.68 21.46 -12.06
CA GLU A 272 18.20 21.35 -10.69
C GLU A 272 19.47 22.19 -10.46
N GLN A 273 20.12 22.66 -11.53
CA GLN A 273 21.29 23.54 -11.42
C GLN A 273 20.93 25.03 -11.28
N VAL A 274 19.68 25.40 -11.62
CA VAL A 274 19.17 26.75 -11.42
C VAL A 274 19.05 27.03 -9.93
N ASN A 275 19.43 28.24 -9.50
CA ASN A 275 19.24 28.67 -8.11
C ASN A 275 17.84 29.28 -7.96
N TRP A 276 16.84 28.43 -7.75
CA TRP A 276 15.43 28.84 -7.66
C TRP A 276 15.21 29.89 -6.57
N ASN A 277 15.87 29.70 -5.43
CA ASN A 277 15.84 30.66 -4.35
C ASN A 277 16.38 32.04 -4.76
N LYS A 278 17.43 32.13 -5.59
CA LYS A 278 17.93 33.43 -6.04
C LYS A 278 16.89 34.13 -6.93
N TRP A 279 16.38 33.42 -7.92
CA TRP A 279 15.55 33.99 -8.98
C TRP A 279 14.14 34.38 -8.54
N ARG A 280 13.67 33.83 -7.41
CA ARG A 280 12.37 34.20 -6.82
C ARG A 280 12.17 35.71 -6.62
N LYS A 281 13.25 36.49 -6.41
CA LYS A 281 13.20 37.92 -6.08
C LYS A 281 13.13 38.85 -7.29
N TYR A 282 13.13 38.30 -8.48
CA TYR A 282 13.21 39.05 -9.73
C TYR A 282 11.92 38.84 -10.52
N SER A 283 11.53 39.85 -11.28
CA SER A 283 10.37 39.76 -12.17
C SER A 283 10.69 38.90 -13.41
N SER A 284 9.66 38.54 -14.19
CA SER A 284 9.85 37.90 -15.50
C SER A 284 10.68 38.77 -16.44
N GLU A 285 10.44 40.09 -16.44
CA GLU A 285 11.18 41.08 -17.23
C GLU A 285 12.67 41.06 -16.89
N ASP A 286 13.03 41.15 -15.60
CA ASP A 286 14.44 41.09 -15.16
C ASP A 286 15.15 39.80 -15.60
N ILE A 287 14.40 38.69 -15.66
CA ILE A 287 14.93 37.38 -16.05
C ILE A 287 15.10 37.32 -17.56
N TYR A 288 14.14 37.82 -18.32
CA TYR A 288 14.21 37.87 -19.77
C TYR A 288 15.38 38.76 -20.22
N ASP A 289 15.51 39.97 -19.67
CA ASP A 289 16.62 40.88 -19.96
C ASP A 289 17.98 40.24 -19.66
N CYS A 290 18.12 39.60 -18.48
CA CYS A 290 19.36 38.89 -18.15
C CYS A 290 19.62 37.66 -19.05
N ALA A 291 18.58 37.04 -19.60
CA ALA A 291 18.75 35.93 -20.55
C ALA A 291 19.29 36.44 -21.90
N ASP A 292 18.83 37.62 -22.35
CA ASP A 292 19.28 38.26 -23.58
C ASP A 292 20.67 38.89 -23.44
N ASP A 293 20.87 39.79 -22.47
CA ASP A 293 22.16 40.44 -22.20
C ASP A 293 22.71 40.12 -20.80
N GLN A 294 24.00 39.78 -20.77
CA GLN A 294 24.71 39.56 -19.52
C GLN A 294 24.82 40.84 -18.68
N SER A 295 24.77 42.04 -19.28
CA SER A 295 24.83 43.31 -18.53
C SER A 295 23.64 43.52 -17.59
N ASP A 296 22.50 42.93 -17.91
CA ASP A 296 21.25 43.10 -17.17
C ASP A 296 21.09 42.07 -16.05
N CYS A 297 22.00 41.08 -16.00
CA CYS A 297 22.07 40.15 -14.91
C CYS A 297 22.53 40.82 -13.59
N PRO A 298 22.02 40.38 -12.42
CA PRO A 298 22.27 41.03 -11.13
C PRO A 298 23.75 41.24 -10.76
N ASN A 299 24.63 40.29 -11.13
CA ASN A 299 26.08 40.42 -10.93
C ASN A 299 26.86 40.44 -12.26
N GLN A 300 26.17 40.60 -13.38
CA GLN A 300 26.76 40.61 -14.72
C GLN A 300 27.62 39.38 -15.03
N ARG A 301 27.20 38.20 -14.55
CA ARG A 301 27.94 36.94 -14.72
C ARG A 301 27.31 36.06 -15.78
N SER A 302 28.14 35.52 -16.67
CA SER A 302 27.71 34.54 -17.69
C SER A 302 26.96 33.33 -17.10
N GLY A 303 27.35 32.86 -15.90
CA GLY A 303 26.66 31.77 -15.23
C GLY A 303 25.24 32.10 -14.73
N GLU A 304 24.92 33.39 -14.57
CA GLU A 304 23.57 33.86 -14.21
C GLU A 304 22.72 33.98 -15.46
N ARG A 305 23.26 34.55 -16.54
CA ARG A 305 22.62 34.55 -17.87
C ARG A 305 22.19 33.15 -18.29
N LYS A 306 23.06 32.15 -18.14
CA LYS A 306 22.69 30.75 -18.44
C LYS A 306 21.54 30.22 -17.56
N GLN A 307 21.43 30.64 -16.31
CA GLN A 307 20.29 30.25 -15.46
C GLN A 307 19.02 30.97 -15.87
N ALA A 308 19.11 32.26 -16.24
CA ALA A 308 18.00 33.04 -16.75
C ALA A 308 17.47 32.45 -18.06
N GLN A 309 18.35 32.14 -19.02
CA GLN A 309 18.01 31.42 -20.26
C GLN A 309 17.27 30.10 -20.00
N ARG A 310 17.68 29.36 -18.95
CA ARG A 310 16.98 28.14 -18.55
C ARG A 310 15.58 28.46 -18.00
N LEU A 311 15.42 29.49 -17.17
CA LEU A 311 14.10 29.89 -16.66
C LEU A 311 13.17 30.38 -17.77
N VAL A 312 13.68 31.16 -18.72
CA VAL A 312 12.95 31.57 -19.93
C VAL A 312 12.47 30.34 -20.71
N SER A 313 13.34 29.34 -20.91
CA SER A 313 12.98 28.08 -21.59
C SER A 313 12.00 27.19 -20.80
N ILE A 314 12.05 27.21 -19.46
CA ILE A 314 11.12 26.44 -18.61
C ILE A 314 9.72 27.03 -18.63
N PHE A 315 9.63 28.36 -18.52
CA PHE A 315 8.37 29.07 -18.34
C PHE A 315 7.82 29.69 -19.62
N ASP A 316 8.56 29.61 -20.72
CA ASP A 316 8.24 30.28 -21.98
C ASP A 316 8.00 31.78 -21.75
N ILE A 317 8.95 32.43 -21.06
CA ILE A 317 8.89 33.86 -20.71
C ILE A 317 9.16 34.68 -21.98
N ASP A 318 8.31 35.66 -22.25
CA ASP A 318 8.50 36.66 -23.29
C ASP A 318 8.39 38.10 -22.74
N ASP A 319 8.73 39.10 -23.57
CA ASP A 319 8.81 40.53 -23.21
C ASP A 319 7.46 41.13 -22.73
N ASP A 320 6.32 40.47 -22.97
CA ASP A 320 4.99 40.99 -22.66
C ASP A 320 4.21 40.10 -21.66
N ASP A 321 4.92 39.21 -20.95
CA ASP A 321 4.29 38.09 -20.25
C ASP A 321 3.87 38.38 -18.80
N ASP A 322 2.56 38.48 -18.57
CA ASP A 322 1.91 38.55 -17.25
C ASP A 322 1.51 37.15 -16.71
N ARG A 323 2.18 36.08 -17.16
CA ARG A 323 1.84 34.68 -16.79
C ARG A 323 2.11 34.38 -15.32
N SER A 324 1.34 33.41 -14.82
CA SER A 324 1.57 32.81 -13.50
C SER A 324 2.56 31.65 -13.61
N TYR A 325 3.77 31.83 -13.08
CA TYR A 325 4.84 30.83 -13.16
C TYR A 325 4.76 29.84 -12.00
N HIS A 326 4.35 28.62 -12.30
CA HIS A 326 4.30 27.52 -11.34
C HIS A 326 5.60 26.71 -11.41
N ALA A 327 6.28 26.57 -10.27
CA ALA A 327 7.66 26.10 -10.22
C ALA A 327 7.89 24.63 -10.56
N ASP A 328 6.83 23.83 -10.78
CA ASP A 328 6.90 22.43 -11.17
C ASP A 328 6.25 22.28 -12.56
N VAL A 329 7.05 22.02 -13.60
CA VAL A 329 6.61 21.95 -15.01
C VAL A 329 6.71 20.53 -15.54
N TYR A 330 5.59 19.97 -16.01
CA TYR A 330 5.44 18.56 -16.42
C TYR A 330 6.58 18.06 -17.32
N ASP A 331 6.88 18.77 -18.42
CA ASP A 331 7.85 18.32 -19.42
C ASP A 331 9.29 18.20 -18.87
N TYR A 332 9.58 18.89 -17.78
CA TYR A 332 10.88 18.88 -17.12
C TYR A 332 10.99 17.83 -16.01
N VAL A 333 9.88 17.23 -15.58
CA VAL A 333 9.89 16.21 -14.52
C VAL A 333 10.48 14.91 -15.06
N ASN A 334 11.37 14.30 -14.28
CA ASN A 334 11.84 12.95 -14.53
C ASN A 334 11.04 11.99 -13.62
N PHE A 335 9.92 11.47 -14.13
CA PHE A 335 9.02 10.61 -13.35
C PHE A 335 9.74 9.37 -12.81
N SER A 336 10.49 8.68 -13.68
CA SER A 336 11.22 7.47 -13.30
C SER A 336 12.26 7.74 -12.22
N LEU A 337 13.06 8.79 -12.36
CA LEU A 337 14.03 9.17 -11.32
C LEU A 337 13.35 9.61 -10.03
N THR A 338 12.24 10.34 -10.14
CA THR A 338 11.45 10.79 -8.98
C THR A 338 10.92 9.60 -8.19
N VAL A 339 10.33 8.59 -8.84
CA VAL A 339 9.83 7.38 -8.17
C VAL A 339 10.98 6.58 -7.56
N ASN A 340 12.10 6.44 -8.26
CA ASN A 340 13.26 5.69 -7.75
C ASN A 340 13.87 6.32 -6.49
N GLU A 341 13.89 7.65 -6.40
CA GLU A 341 14.48 8.40 -5.28
C GLU A 341 13.41 9.04 -4.38
N MET A 342 12.15 8.59 -4.45
CA MET A 342 11.03 9.25 -3.75
C MET A 342 11.16 9.27 -2.22
N PHE A 343 11.92 8.33 -1.65
CA PHE A 343 12.19 8.25 -0.21
C PHE A 343 13.36 9.12 0.24
N ASP A 344 14.17 9.63 -0.69
CA ASP A 344 15.26 10.56 -0.38
C ASP A 344 14.73 11.99 -0.37
N SER A 345 14.74 12.63 0.81
CA SER A 345 14.32 14.03 0.91
C SER A 345 15.22 14.94 0.07
N THR A 346 14.59 15.74 -0.78
CA THR A 346 15.27 16.74 -1.62
C THR A 346 15.78 17.93 -0.80
N PHE A 347 15.31 18.09 0.43
CA PHE A 347 15.75 19.14 1.35
C PHE A 347 16.80 18.59 2.33
N PRO A 348 17.90 19.32 2.61
CA PRO A 348 18.26 20.63 2.11
C PRO A 348 19.19 20.59 0.88
N SER A 349 19.37 19.45 0.23
CA SER A 349 20.43 19.25 -0.77
C SER A 349 20.15 19.93 -2.12
N LEU A 350 18.91 19.88 -2.61
CA LEU A 350 18.56 20.39 -3.95
C LEU A 350 18.36 21.91 -3.97
N LYS A 351 18.67 22.51 -5.13
CA LYS A 351 18.56 23.95 -5.38
C LYS A 351 17.19 24.39 -5.90
N THR A 352 16.28 23.44 -6.11
CA THR A 352 14.90 23.65 -6.56
C THR A 352 14.01 24.30 -5.50
N LYS A 353 14.43 24.26 -4.23
CA LYS A 353 13.78 24.97 -3.13
C LYS A 353 13.95 26.49 -3.22
N TYR A 354 12.95 27.21 -2.73
CA TYR A 354 13.00 28.67 -2.59
C TYR A 354 12.30 29.12 -1.31
N ARG A 355 12.73 30.24 -0.74
CA ARG A 355 12.04 30.84 0.41
C ARG A 355 10.68 31.39 -0.03
N VAL A 356 9.70 31.27 0.85
CA VAL A 356 8.35 31.80 0.62
C VAL A 356 8.30 33.33 0.73
N SER A 357 9.25 33.93 1.45
CA SER A 357 9.42 35.38 1.55
C SER A 357 10.15 35.99 0.35
N GLU A 358 9.74 37.22 -0.01
CA GLU A 358 10.28 38.01 -1.13
C GLU A 358 10.20 37.24 -2.47
N ASN A 359 9.07 36.56 -2.70
CA ASN A 359 8.83 35.80 -3.92
C ASN A 359 7.96 36.63 -4.87
N GLU A 360 8.60 37.19 -5.90
CA GLU A 360 7.98 37.98 -6.95
C GLU A 360 7.65 37.13 -8.18
N LEU A 361 8.49 36.12 -8.47
CA LEU A 361 8.41 35.30 -9.67
C LEU A 361 7.35 34.19 -9.61
N TYR A 362 7.43 33.33 -8.59
CA TYR A 362 6.64 32.09 -8.58
C TYR A 362 5.25 32.35 -8.01
N ARG A 363 4.24 31.65 -8.54
CA ARG A 363 2.85 31.73 -8.11
C ARG A 363 2.38 30.41 -7.49
N GLY A 364 1.28 30.48 -6.75
CA GLY A 364 0.64 29.30 -6.13
C GLY A 364 1.30 28.77 -4.85
N TYR A 365 2.44 29.34 -4.41
CA TYR A 365 3.14 28.91 -3.20
C TYR A 365 2.43 29.26 -1.87
N GLY A 366 1.33 30.02 -1.95
CA GLY A 366 0.53 30.44 -0.80
C GLY A 366 1.03 31.75 -0.18
N SER A 367 1.15 31.76 1.14
CA SER A 367 1.51 32.95 1.91
C SER A 367 3.01 33.21 1.91
N SER A 368 3.39 34.49 1.90
CA SER A 368 4.78 34.91 2.11
C SER A 368 5.17 34.93 3.60
N SER A 369 4.21 34.68 4.51
CA SER A 369 4.49 34.51 5.92
C SER A 369 5.19 33.18 6.15
N ASP A 370 6.24 33.24 6.96
CA ASP A 370 6.70 32.07 7.70
C ASP A 370 5.56 31.67 8.66
N GLY A 371 5.29 30.38 8.83
CA GLY A 371 4.25 29.83 9.70
C GLY A 371 2.92 29.52 9.02
N GLN A 372 2.86 29.45 7.68
CA GLN A 372 1.61 29.04 7.02
C GLN A 372 1.22 27.63 7.42
N PHE A 373 2.14 26.68 7.25
CA PHE A 373 1.99 25.29 7.67
C PHE A 373 3.39 24.66 7.73
N PHE A 374 3.50 23.56 8.47
CA PHE A 374 4.72 22.79 8.62
C PHE A 374 4.38 21.31 8.82
N ASN A 375 5.32 20.44 8.50
CA ASN A 375 5.14 19.01 8.73
C ASN A 375 5.25 18.70 10.23
N ILE A 376 4.40 17.81 10.71
CA ILE A 376 4.51 17.19 12.03
C ILE A 376 4.97 15.76 11.79
N ASP A 377 6.15 15.42 12.29
CA ASP A 377 6.72 14.07 12.20
C ASP A 377 5.88 13.05 12.97
N LEU A 378 6.08 11.75 12.69
CA LEU A 378 5.41 10.68 13.42
C LEU A 378 5.66 10.81 14.92
N THR A 379 4.59 11.11 15.65
CA THR A 379 4.63 11.36 17.10
C THR A 379 3.48 10.66 17.79
N SER A 380 3.74 10.16 19.00
CA SER A 380 2.70 9.67 19.93
C SER A 380 2.23 10.77 20.88
N ASN A 381 2.86 11.95 20.85
CA ASN A 381 2.53 13.08 21.71
C ASN A 381 1.37 13.89 21.14
N ARG A 382 0.30 14.01 21.93
CA ARG A 382 -0.91 14.72 21.55
C ARG A 382 -0.70 16.22 21.35
N ASP A 383 0.21 16.84 22.11
CA ASP A 383 0.50 18.28 22.05
C ASP A 383 1.15 18.67 20.70
N ASP A 384 1.91 17.76 20.09
CA ASP A 384 2.53 17.99 18.78
C ASP A 384 1.47 18.10 17.67
N ILE A 385 0.37 17.35 17.81
CA ILE A 385 -0.75 17.38 16.87
C ILE A 385 -1.59 18.66 17.01
N ASP A 386 -1.72 19.22 18.21
CA ASP A 386 -2.46 20.47 18.44
C ASP A 386 -1.87 21.67 17.68
N GLN A 387 -0.60 21.58 17.28
CA GLN A 387 0.07 22.59 16.46
C GLN A 387 -0.60 22.81 15.09
N ILE A 388 -1.44 21.89 14.62
CA ILE A 388 -2.24 22.07 13.40
C ILE A 388 -3.20 23.27 13.49
N ASP A 389 -3.60 23.68 14.70
CA ASP A 389 -4.52 24.80 14.90
C ASP A 389 -3.93 26.13 14.42
N ASP A 390 -2.61 26.29 14.50
CA ASP A 390 -1.90 27.51 14.09
C ASP A 390 -1.68 27.61 12.57
N MET A 391 -1.87 26.51 11.84
CA MET A 391 -1.64 26.46 10.39
C MET A 391 -2.81 27.08 9.60
N PHE A 392 -2.63 27.52 8.37
CA PHE A 392 -3.72 28.05 7.54
C PHE A 392 -3.57 27.76 6.05
N ALA A 393 -4.72 27.65 5.40
CA ALA A 393 -4.87 27.31 3.99
C ALA A 393 -4.57 28.50 3.06
N SER A 394 -3.68 28.31 2.08
CA SER A 394 -3.35 29.29 1.03
C SER A 394 -2.49 28.68 -0.08
N GLY A 395 -2.69 29.15 -1.31
CA GLY A 395 -1.90 28.75 -2.49
C GLY A 395 -2.70 27.91 -3.45
N SER A 396 -2.00 27.25 -4.36
CA SER A 396 -2.59 26.30 -5.31
C SER A 396 -2.41 24.86 -4.81
N THR A 397 -2.81 23.86 -5.60
CA THR A 397 -2.95 22.47 -5.14
C THR A 397 -2.09 21.54 -5.97
N ALA A 398 -1.23 20.74 -5.34
CA ALA A 398 -0.41 19.70 -5.96
C ALA A 398 -0.31 18.50 -5.01
N ALA A 399 -1.30 17.60 -5.10
CA ALA A 399 -1.42 16.47 -4.18
C ALA A 399 -0.20 15.54 -4.23
N PHE A 400 0.44 15.40 -5.40
CA PHE A 400 1.65 14.58 -5.52
C PHE A 400 2.79 15.03 -4.57
N GLN A 401 2.93 16.33 -4.28
CA GLN A 401 3.97 16.80 -3.35
C GLN A 401 3.69 16.33 -1.92
N GLY A 402 2.43 16.43 -1.51
CA GLY A 402 1.97 15.92 -0.22
C GLY A 402 2.14 14.41 -0.11
N MET A 403 1.77 13.65 -1.15
CA MET A 403 1.90 12.19 -1.16
C MET A 403 3.35 11.73 -1.08
N LEU A 404 4.23 12.27 -1.94
CA LEU A 404 5.67 11.96 -1.92
C LEU A 404 6.27 12.23 -0.53
N ARG A 405 5.95 13.38 0.05
CA ARG A 405 6.44 13.74 1.38
C ARG A 405 5.80 12.87 2.47
N GLY A 406 4.52 12.54 2.37
CA GLY A 406 3.79 11.64 3.26
C GLY A 406 4.44 10.26 3.35
N PHE A 407 4.80 9.67 2.21
CA PHE A 407 5.52 8.40 2.16
C PHE A 407 6.89 8.50 2.84
N GLN A 408 7.63 9.59 2.63
CA GLN A 408 8.90 9.82 3.33
C GLN A 408 8.74 9.87 4.86
N HIS A 409 7.72 10.57 5.37
CA HIS A 409 7.46 10.65 6.81
C HIS A 409 7.06 9.30 7.40
N LEU A 410 6.24 8.50 6.69
CA LEU A 410 5.87 7.17 7.15
C LEU A 410 7.07 6.22 7.16
N ALA A 411 7.89 6.23 6.11
CA ALA A 411 9.11 5.42 6.01
C ALA A 411 10.15 5.80 7.07
N ALA A 412 10.27 7.09 7.41
CA ALA A 412 11.14 7.55 8.49
C ALA A 412 10.74 7.01 9.88
N GLY A 413 9.50 6.50 10.02
CA GLY A 413 9.03 5.82 11.22
C GLY A 413 9.65 4.45 11.47
N LYS A 414 10.33 3.87 10.48
CA LYS A 414 11.04 2.59 10.60
C LYS A 414 12.26 2.74 11.54
N PRO A 415 12.41 1.89 12.56
CA PRO A 415 13.55 1.98 13.48
C PRO A 415 14.87 1.70 12.76
N ASP A 416 15.87 2.55 13.01
CA ASP A 416 17.25 2.36 12.51
C ASP A 416 18.00 1.37 13.42
N THR A 417 17.61 0.10 13.32
CA THR A 417 18.07 -1.00 14.18
C THR A 417 18.34 -2.24 13.35
N THR A 418 19.23 -3.11 13.83
CA THR A 418 19.40 -4.46 13.28
C THR A 418 18.74 -5.53 14.15
N ASP A 419 17.98 -5.13 15.18
CA ASP A 419 17.25 -6.07 16.03
C ASP A 419 16.02 -6.61 15.27
N GLU A 420 16.03 -7.93 15.04
CA GLU A 420 14.93 -8.62 14.35
C GLU A 420 13.60 -8.50 15.10
N ASN A 421 13.60 -8.40 16.43
CA ASN A 421 12.36 -8.28 17.20
C ASN A 421 11.75 -6.88 17.09
N GLU A 422 12.58 -5.85 17.08
CA GLU A 422 12.14 -4.46 16.93
C GLU A 422 11.60 -4.22 15.52
N LEU A 423 12.26 -4.78 14.50
CA LEU A 423 11.78 -4.79 13.12
C LEU A 423 10.48 -5.59 12.97
N ALA A 424 10.38 -6.79 13.56
CA ALA A 424 9.15 -7.58 13.53
C ALA A 424 7.98 -6.83 14.19
N THR A 425 8.24 -6.12 15.29
CA THR A 425 7.23 -5.29 15.97
C THR A 425 6.77 -4.13 15.08
N TYR A 426 7.70 -3.47 14.37
CA TYR A 426 7.36 -2.43 13.39
C TYR A 426 6.59 -2.99 12.19
N ASP A 427 7.00 -4.14 11.66
CA ASP A 427 6.34 -4.81 10.53
C ASP A 427 4.91 -5.23 10.90
N GLU A 428 4.68 -5.58 12.17
CA GLU A 428 3.35 -5.87 12.68
C GLU A 428 2.44 -4.65 12.79
N LYS A 429 2.97 -3.41 12.89
CA LYS A 429 2.16 -2.19 12.96
C LYS A 429 1.35 -1.99 11.68
N ILE A 430 0.13 -1.47 11.86
CA ILE A 430 -0.69 -1.02 10.74
C ILE A 430 -0.13 0.31 10.24
N LYS A 431 0.07 0.46 8.93
CA LYS A 431 0.72 1.63 8.32
C LYS A 431 -0.23 2.23 7.31
N MET A 432 -0.63 3.48 7.51
CA MET A 432 -1.64 4.15 6.67
C MET A 432 -1.16 5.52 6.19
N VAL A 433 -1.45 5.83 4.93
CA VAL A 433 -1.42 7.20 4.40
C VAL A 433 -2.83 7.57 3.99
N ILE A 434 -3.37 8.63 4.59
CA ILE A 434 -4.70 9.13 4.26
C ILE A 434 -4.53 10.51 3.61
N VAL A 435 -4.89 10.62 2.34
CA VAL A 435 -4.84 11.85 1.57
C VAL A 435 -6.16 12.59 1.72
N LEU A 436 -6.12 13.82 2.21
CA LEU A 436 -7.27 14.69 2.42
C LEU A 436 -7.16 15.87 1.44
N SER A 437 -8.01 15.95 0.42
CA SER A 437 -7.92 17.02 -0.60
C SER A 437 -9.27 17.53 -1.07
N ASP A 438 -9.38 18.83 -1.33
CA ASP A 438 -10.63 19.49 -1.76
C ASP A 438 -10.69 19.88 -3.23
N GLY A 439 -9.76 19.42 -4.06
CA GLY A 439 -9.78 19.84 -5.45
C GLY A 439 -8.76 19.23 -6.38
N VAL A 440 -9.01 19.48 -7.67
CA VAL A 440 -8.11 19.18 -8.78
C VAL A 440 -6.83 19.99 -8.63
N GLU A 441 -5.71 19.39 -9.01
CA GLU A 441 -4.41 20.06 -9.07
C GLU A 441 -4.52 21.40 -9.81
N SER A 442 -3.91 22.43 -9.24
CA SER A 442 -3.85 23.76 -9.81
C SER A 442 -2.38 24.19 -9.80
N PRO A 443 -1.71 24.26 -10.97
CA PRO A 443 -2.22 23.94 -12.30
C PRO A 443 -2.44 22.43 -12.47
N ASN A 444 -3.46 22.04 -13.23
CA ASN A 444 -3.65 20.65 -13.63
C ASN A 444 -2.62 20.34 -14.73
N ASN A 445 -1.45 19.87 -14.29
CA ASN A 445 -0.32 19.58 -15.15
C ASN A 445 -0.16 18.07 -15.43
N GLY A 446 -0.99 17.21 -14.83
CA GLY A 446 -0.95 15.76 -15.03
C GLY A 446 0.22 15.06 -14.33
N ILE A 447 0.99 15.75 -13.48
CA ILE A 447 2.16 15.17 -12.80
C ILE A 447 1.75 14.02 -11.89
N LEU A 448 0.66 14.14 -11.12
CA LEU A 448 0.20 13.06 -10.24
C LEU A 448 -0.09 11.79 -11.03
N SER A 449 -0.90 11.89 -12.09
CA SER A 449 -1.25 10.72 -12.93
C SER A 449 -0.01 10.09 -13.55
N ALA A 450 0.97 10.89 -13.99
CA ALA A 450 2.22 10.37 -14.56
C ALA A 450 3.11 9.68 -13.51
N LEU A 451 3.19 10.19 -12.28
CA LEU A 451 3.91 9.54 -11.18
C LEU A 451 3.26 8.21 -10.80
N VAL A 452 1.94 8.17 -10.70
CA VAL A 452 1.20 6.95 -10.36
C VAL A 452 1.36 5.91 -11.48
N THR A 453 1.26 6.33 -12.75
CA THR A 453 1.51 5.45 -13.92
C THR A 453 2.94 4.90 -13.93
N GLU A 454 3.93 5.65 -13.47
CA GLU A 454 5.32 5.21 -13.33
C GLU A 454 5.54 4.28 -12.12
N GLY A 455 4.51 4.04 -11.31
CA GLY A 455 4.55 3.09 -10.18
C GLY A 455 4.87 3.73 -8.83
N MET A 456 4.57 5.02 -8.62
CA MET A 456 4.79 5.70 -7.33
C MET A 456 4.16 4.96 -6.15
N CYS A 457 2.89 4.53 -6.28
CA CYS A 457 2.15 3.89 -5.18
C CYS A 457 2.58 2.44 -4.95
N ASP A 458 2.97 1.74 -6.03
CA ASP A 458 3.55 0.40 -5.94
C ASP A 458 4.91 0.44 -5.23
N LYS A 459 5.77 1.39 -5.62
CA LYS A 459 7.06 1.61 -4.96
C LYS A 459 6.89 1.96 -3.48
N ALA A 460 5.85 2.72 -3.14
CA ALA A 460 5.54 3.03 -1.74
C ALA A 460 5.18 1.77 -0.92
N ARG A 461 4.39 0.85 -1.50
CA ARG A 461 4.02 -0.43 -0.86
C ARG A 461 5.18 -1.42 -0.77
N GLU A 462 6.12 -1.37 -1.72
CA GLU A 462 7.34 -2.18 -1.65
C GLU A 462 8.24 -1.77 -0.48
N GLU A 463 8.44 -0.46 -0.28
CA GLU A 463 9.30 0.07 0.78
C GLU A 463 8.61 0.08 2.16
N ILE A 464 7.28 0.17 2.19
CA ILE A 464 6.46 0.16 3.40
C ILE A 464 5.51 -1.05 3.36
N PRO A 465 5.94 -2.23 3.87
CA PRO A 465 5.12 -3.43 3.83
C PRO A 465 3.80 -3.25 4.58
N GLY A 466 2.69 -3.62 3.93
CA GLY A 466 1.34 -3.49 4.49
C GLY A 466 0.79 -2.06 4.46
N LEU A 467 1.37 -1.16 3.66
CA LEU A 467 0.88 0.19 3.47
C LEU A 467 -0.55 0.21 2.91
N TYR A 468 -1.45 0.80 3.68
CA TYR A 468 -2.79 1.18 3.24
C TYR A 468 -2.80 2.64 2.78
N ILE A 469 -3.39 2.91 1.62
CA ILE A 469 -3.54 4.27 1.08
C ILE A 469 -5.02 4.52 0.87
N ALA A 470 -5.55 5.58 1.47
CA ALA A 470 -6.92 6.02 1.28
C ALA A 470 -6.96 7.50 0.89
N VAL A 471 -8.02 7.90 0.19
CA VAL A 471 -8.23 9.28 -0.27
C VAL A 471 -9.61 9.75 0.15
N ILE A 472 -9.68 10.94 0.74
CA ILE A 472 -10.93 11.62 1.06
C ILE A 472 -11.02 12.90 0.24
N GLY A 473 -12.02 12.96 -0.64
CA GLY A 473 -12.39 14.15 -1.38
C GLY A 473 -13.27 15.07 -0.53
N ILE A 474 -12.80 16.27 -0.21
CA ILE A 474 -13.51 17.25 0.63
C ILE A 474 -14.27 18.20 -0.28
N ASP A 475 -15.58 18.01 -0.43
CA ASP A 475 -16.42 18.77 -1.38
C ASP A 475 -15.85 18.69 -2.80
N PHE A 476 -15.29 17.51 -3.12
CA PHE A 476 -14.59 17.19 -4.35
C PHE A 476 -14.76 15.70 -4.68
N GLN A 477 -14.93 15.41 -5.98
CA GLN A 477 -15.04 14.04 -6.48
C GLN A 477 -13.63 13.47 -6.73
N ALA A 478 -12.97 13.05 -5.65
CA ALA A 478 -11.71 12.33 -5.73
C ALA A 478 -11.87 10.99 -6.45
N SER A 479 -13.05 10.38 -6.31
CA SER A 479 -13.42 9.13 -6.99
C SER A 479 -13.42 9.22 -8.51
N GLU A 480 -13.41 10.41 -9.12
CA GLU A 480 -13.36 10.59 -10.58
C GLU A 480 -11.94 10.89 -11.12
N GLN A 481 -10.94 10.99 -10.25
CA GLN A 481 -9.56 11.30 -10.66
C GLN A 481 -8.73 10.03 -10.84
N SER A 482 -8.24 9.78 -12.06
CA SER A 482 -7.41 8.61 -12.37
C SER A 482 -6.16 8.52 -11.49
N GLY A 483 -5.53 9.67 -11.16
CA GLY A 483 -4.36 9.69 -10.29
C GLY A 483 -4.61 9.14 -8.88
N PHE A 484 -5.82 9.29 -8.33
CA PHE A 484 -6.18 8.72 -7.03
C PHE A 484 -6.67 7.28 -7.17
N GLN A 485 -7.49 7.00 -8.18
CA GLN A 485 -7.99 5.64 -8.47
C GLN A 485 -6.86 4.63 -8.64
N ASP A 486 -5.84 4.98 -9.43
CA ASP A 486 -4.71 4.10 -9.73
C ASP A 486 -3.75 3.94 -8.54
N CYS A 487 -3.90 4.75 -7.48
CA CYS A 487 -3.04 4.70 -6.30
C CYS A 487 -3.62 3.86 -5.17
N VAL A 488 -4.94 3.74 -5.05
CA VAL A 488 -5.61 2.93 -4.00
C VAL A 488 -5.73 1.46 -4.42
N ILE A 489 -6.17 0.57 -3.51
CA ILE A 489 -6.38 -0.85 -3.84
C ILE A 489 -7.82 -1.09 -4.28
N ASP A 490 -8.80 -0.56 -3.54
CA ASP A 490 -10.22 -0.70 -3.83
C ASP A 490 -10.84 0.69 -4.03
N VAL A 491 -11.14 1.05 -5.27
CA VAL A 491 -11.66 2.39 -5.62
C VAL A 491 -13.00 2.68 -4.94
N ASP A 492 -13.84 1.66 -4.75
CA ASP A 492 -15.19 1.82 -4.17
C ASP A 492 -15.15 1.95 -2.64
N GLU A 493 -14.07 1.51 -1.99
CA GLU A 493 -13.96 1.51 -0.52
C GLU A 493 -12.89 2.45 0.05
N ASP A 494 -11.78 2.67 -0.68
CA ASP A 494 -10.61 3.43 -0.24
C ASP A 494 -10.65 4.90 -0.69
N ILE A 495 -11.57 5.25 -1.59
CA ILE A 495 -11.85 6.64 -1.98
C ILE A 495 -13.25 7.01 -1.54
N ILE A 496 -13.35 8.04 -0.69
CA ILE A 496 -14.63 8.53 -0.20
C ILE A 496 -14.75 10.02 -0.50
N ASP A 497 -15.80 10.39 -1.22
CA ASP A 497 -16.15 11.77 -1.48
C ASP A 497 -17.11 12.25 -0.40
N VAL A 498 -16.69 13.26 0.35
CA VAL A 498 -17.47 13.84 1.45
C VAL A 498 -17.99 15.19 1.01
N THR A 499 -19.30 15.41 1.14
CA THR A 499 -19.95 16.67 0.76
C THR A 499 -20.44 17.49 1.94
N ASP A 500 -20.36 16.95 3.16
CA ASP A 500 -20.83 17.59 4.40
C ASP A 500 -19.90 17.26 5.59
N THR A 501 -19.87 18.15 6.58
CA THR A 501 -19.00 18.07 7.77
C THR A 501 -19.38 16.94 8.72
N ASP A 502 -20.67 16.64 8.84
CA ASP A 502 -21.18 15.69 9.84
C ASP A 502 -20.70 14.25 9.55
N ASP A 503 -20.44 13.94 8.28
CA ASP A 503 -20.00 12.60 7.84
C ASP A 503 -18.47 12.46 7.87
N PHE A 504 -17.70 13.57 7.89
CA PHE A 504 -16.25 13.53 7.66
C PHE A 504 -15.47 12.73 8.72
N ILE A 505 -15.85 12.87 10.00
CA ILE A 505 -15.24 12.12 11.10
C ILE A 505 -15.61 10.64 11.03
N GLU A 506 -16.89 10.33 10.76
CA GLU A 506 -17.37 8.95 10.64
C GLU A 506 -16.69 8.21 9.49
N VAL A 507 -16.57 8.88 8.34
CA VAL A 507 -15.86 8.38 7.15
C VAL A 507 -14.38 8.11 7.47
N LEU A 508 -13.71 9.04 8.16
CA LEU A 508 -12.31 8.87 8.53
C LEU A 508 -12.12 7.67 9.47
N GLU A 509 -13.04 7.45 10.41
CA GLU A 509 -13.04 6.27 11.27
C GLU A 509 -13.33 4.97 10.52
N GLU A 510 -14.24 5.01 9.55
CA GLU A 510 -14.53 3.85 8.70
C GLU A 510 -13.31 3.45 7.88
N LEU A 511 -12.59 4.41 7.29
CA LEU A 511 -11.37 4.15 6.52
C LEU A 511 -10.26 3.57 7.38
N ILE A 512 -10.09 4.07 8.61
CA ILE A 512 -9.11 3.50 9.53
C ILE A 512 -9.48 2.05 9.88
N LYS A 513 -10.77 1.75 10.08
CA LYS A 513 -11.25 0.37 10.30
C LYS A 513 -11.01 -0.50 9.06
N LYS A 514 -11.24 0.02 7.85
CA LYS A 514 -11.01 -0.70 6.60
C LYS A 514 -9.53 -0.99 6.38
N GLY A 515 -8.67 0.02 6.57
CA GLY A 515 -7.22 -0.12 6.46
C GLY A 515 -6.62 -1.12 7.44
N SER A 516 -7.24 -1.31 8.61
CA SER A 516 -6.82 -2.37 9.54
C SER A 516 -7.21 -3.78 9.10
N ARG A 517 -8.20 -3.96 8.19
CA ARG A 517 -8.66 -5.27 7.70
C ARG A 517 -7.61 -6.03 6.90
N GLY A 518 -6.74 -5.32 6.18
CA GLY A 518 -5.62 -5.91 5.46
C GLY A 518 -4.71 -6.75 6.37
N THR A 519 -4.65 -6.39 7.66
CA THR A 519 -3.97 -7.15 8.70
C THR A 519 -4.97 -7.99 9.49
N GLY A 520 -4.75 -9.30 9.57
CA GLY A 520 -5.70 -10.22 10.19
C GLY A 520 -5.05 -11.51 10.63
N VAL A 521 -5.71 -12.20 11.56
CA VAL A 521 -5.29 -13.56 11.94
C VAL A 521 -5.99 -14.55 11.03
N THR A 522 -5.23 -15.17 10.13
CA THR A 522 -5.73 -16.28 9.33
C THR A 522 -5.84 -17.54 10.19
N ARG A 523 -6.99 -18.19 10.14
CA ARG A 523 -7.24 -19.48 10.75
C ARG A 523 -7.70 -20.47 9.68
N LEU A 524 -7.12 -21.66 9.70
CA LEU A 524 -7.53 -22.77 8.86
C LEU A 524 -8.79 -23.43 9.43
N TYR A 525 -9.71 -23.75 8.54
CA TYR A 525 -10.91 -24.52 8.81
C TYR A 525 -10.94 -25.71 7.84
N GLY A 526 -11.13 -26.93 8.32
CA GLY A 526 -11.20 -28.09 7.44
C GLY A 526 -11.22 -29.44 8.11
#